data_AF-A0A9C5YVM5-F1
#
_entry.id   AF-A0A9C5YVM5-F1
#
_cell.length_a   1.000
_cell.length_b   1.000
_cell.length_c   1.000
_cell.angle_alpha   90.00
_cell.angle_beta   90.00
_cell.angle_gamma   90.00
#
_symmetry.space_group_name_H-M   'P 1'
#
loop_
_entity.id
_entity.type
_entity.pdbx_description
1 polymer ?
#
loop_
_entity_poly.entity_id
_entity_poly.type
_entity_poly.pdbx_seq_one_letter_code
_entity_poly.pdbx_strand_id
1 'polypeptide(L)'
;MKLFTILTILAVTANIASALRAFAVIKNMLDCHERLGINEEDLMVVQDLSEIKGASEYTPGQQCSIYCQSEAYGFTRRGQLKKWFMRKQPRIAKKYNLEKIFQNCKRYATDTCDGPIHLAQCAQQYPLHAGEHNL
;
A
#
# COMPACT_ATOMS: atom_id res chain seq x y z
N MET A 1 -32.54 -7.49 25.55
CA MET A 1 -32.70 -6.34 24.62
C MET A 1 -31.51 -5.38 24.64
N LYS A 2 -31.11 -4.78 25.78
CA LYS A 2 -30.00 -3.79 25.83
C LYS A 2 -28.69 -4.28 25.20
N LEU A 3 -28.32 -5.55 25.40
CA LEU A 3 -27.09 -6.14 24.84
C LEU A 3 -27.12 -6.25 23.30
N PHE A 4 -28.27 -6.61 22.73
CA PHE A 4 -28.46 -6.73 21.28
C PHE A 4 -28.43 -5.37 20.60
N THR A 5 -28.97 -4.33 21.25
CA THR A 5 -28.92 -2.95 20.76
C THR A 5 -27.48 -2.40 20.78
N ILE A 6 -26.68 -2.75 21.78
CA ILE A 6 -25.26 -2.36 21.85
C ILE A 6 -24.46 -3.05 20.73
N LEU A 7 -24.70 -4.34 20.50
CA LEU A 7 -24.04 -5.11 19.43
C LEU A 7 -24.36 -4.56 18.03
N THR A 8 -25.61 -4.17 17.76
CA THR A 8 -25.98 -3.58 16.46
C THR A 8 -25.36 -2.19 16.26
N ILE A 9 -25.33 -1.34 17.30
CA ILE A 9 -24.67 -0.03 17.21
C ILE A 9 -23.16 -0.19 16.96
N LEU A 10 -22.50 -1.14 17.63
CA LEU A 10 -21.08 -1.45 17.42
C LEU A 10 -20.81 -1.96 15.99
N ALA A 11 -21.68 -2.85 15.47
CA ALA A 11 -21.54 -3.35 14.10
C ALA A 11 -21.74 -2.23 13.06
N VAL A 12 -22.72 -1.37 13.25
CA VAL A 12 -23.00 -0.23 12.36
C VAL A 12 -21.87 0.80 12.40
N THR A 13 -21.38 1.15 13.59
CA THR A 13 -20.24 2.09 13.73
C THR A 13 -18.95 1.52 13.14
N ALA A 14 -18.69 0.22 13.28
CA ALA A 14 -17.55 -0.44 12.63
C ALA A 14 -17.65 -0.39 11.09
N ASN A 15 -18.86 -0.62 10.54
CA ASN A 15 -19.12 -0.55 9.10
C ASN A 15 -19.01 0.87 8.54
N ILE A 16 -19.46 1.88 9.30
CA ILE A 16 -19.30 3.29 8.90
C ILE A 16 -17.82 3.68 8.95
N ALA A 17 -17.09 3.29 10.00
CA ALA A 17 -15.67 3.60 10.14
C ALA A 17 -14.80 2.97 9.05
N SER A 18 -15.12 1.73 8.63
CA SER A 18 -14.44 1.07 7.52
C SER A 18 -14.74 1.75 6.19
N ALA A 19 -16.00 2.10 5.92
CA ALA A 19 -16.40 2.84 4.73
C ALA A 19 -15.71 4.21 4.64
N LEU A 20 -15.70 4.99 5.73
CA LEU A 20 -15.03 6.30 5.78
C LEU A 20 -13.54 6.21 5.49
N ARG A 21 -12.85 5.16 5.98
CA ARG A 21 -11.43 4.94 5.65
C ARG A 21 -11.22 4.58 4.18
N ALA A 22 -12.07 3.74 3.60
CA ALA A 22 -12.00 3.41 2.18
C ALA A 22 -12.22 4.66 1.31
N PHE A 23 -13.20 5.51 1.64
CA PHE A 23 -13.43 6.78 0.97
C PHE A 23 -12.23 7.72 1.07
N ALA A 24 -11.59 7.81 2.24
CA ALA A 24 -10.40 8.65 2.40
C ALA A 24 -9.22 8.17 1.54
N VAL A 25 -9.01 6.86 1.41
CA VAL A 25 -7.97 6.29 0.53
C VAL A 25 -8.28 6.60 -0.94
N ILE A 26 -9.52 6.37 -1.38
CA ILE A 26 -9.94 6.66 -2.76
C ILE A 26 -9.76 8.15 -3.07
N LYS A 27 -10.20 9.03 -2.17
CA LYS A 27 -10.04 10.47 -2.34
C LYS A 27 -8.56 10.86 -2.47
N ASN A 28 -7.70 10.41 -1.55
CA ASN A 28 -6.28 10.73 -1.60
C ASN A 28 -5.61 10.22 -2.89
N MET A 29 -6.07 9.08 -3.41
CA MET A 29 -5.58 8.53 -4.67
C MET A 29 -6.02 9.39 -5.85
N LEU A 30 -7.30 9.78 -5.91
CA LEU A 30 -7.84 10.66 -6.95
C LEU A 30 -7.20 12.06 -6.93
N ASP A 31 -7.08 12.68 -5.75
CA ASP A 31 -6.40 13.97 -5.58
C ASP A 31 -4.94 13.90 -6.07
N CYS A 32 -4.29 12.75 -5.87
CA CYS A 32 -2.93 12.52 -6.37
C CYS A 32 -2.89 12.36 -7.89
N HIS A 33 -3.83 11.61 -8.49
CA HIS A 33 -3.95 11.45 -9.93
C HIS A 33 -4.20 12.79 -10.63
N GLU A 34 -5.12 13.59 -10.10
CA GLU A 34 -5.44 14.92 -10.63
C GLU A 34 -4.22 15.85 -10.58
N ARG A 35 -3.53 15.89 -9.43
CA ARG A 35 -2.32 16.71 -9.25
C ARG A 35 -1.19 16.33 -10.20
N LEU A 36 -1.07 15.05 -10.55
CA LEU A 36 -0.04 14.54 -11.46
C LEU A 36 -0.50 14.49 -12.92
N GLY A 37 -1.75 14.84 -13.23
CA GLY A 37 -2.28 14.83 -14.59
C GLY A 37 -2.28 13.45 -15.23
N ILE A 38 -2.58 12.41 -14.46
CA ILE A 38 -2.57 11.02 -14.95
C ILE A 38 -3.80 10.78 -15.83
N ASN A 39 -3.59 10.29 -17.06
CA ASN A 39 -4.66 9.94 -17.97
C ASN A 39 -5.46 8.74 -17.45
N GLU A 40 -6.75 8.66 -17.77
CA GLU A 40 -7.62 7.56 -17.35
C GLU A 40 -7.12 6.18 -17.81
N GLU A 41 -6.51 6.12 -19.00
CA GLU A 41 -5.91 4.90 -19.57
C GLU A 41 -4.67 4.39 -18.82
N ASP A 42 -4.03 5.26 -18.03
CA ASP A 42 -2.87 4.95 -17.21
C ASP A 42 -3.25 4.57 -15.77
N LEU A 43 -4.53 4.63 -15.41
CA LEU A 43 -5.00 4.29 -14.07
C LEU A 43 -4.81 2.80 -13.80
N MET A 44 -4.05 2.51 -12.76
CA MET A 44 -3.74 1.15 -12.32
C MET A 44 -4.07 0.93 -10.86
N VAL A 45 -4.51 -0.30 -10.58
CA VAL A 45 -4.73 -0.80 -9.23
C VAL A 45 -3.94 -2.09 -9.07
N VAL A 46 -2.92 -2.05 -8.22
CA VAL A 46 -2.13 -3.22 -7.83
C VAL A 46 -2.68 -3.74 -6.50
N GLN A 47 -3.02 -5.03 -6.43
CA GLN A 47 -3.58 -5.61 -5.21
C GLN A 47 -2.56 -6.38 -4.38
N ASP A 48 -1.53 -6.91 -5.03
CA ASP A 48 -0.45 -7.65 -4.38
C ASP A 48 0.92 -7.16 -4.87
N LEU A 49 1.87 -7.07 -3.96
CA LEU A 49 3.26 -6.76 -4.27
C LEU A 49 3.86 -7.71 -5.32
N SER A 50 3.45 -8.98 -5.38
CA SER A 50 3.96 -9.92 -6.40
C SER A 50 3.49 -9.63 -7.82
N GLU A 51 2.49 -8.76 -8.00
CA GLU A 51 2.01 -8.33 -9.32
C GLU A 51 2.86 -7.20 -9.89
N ILE A 52 3.66 -6.53 -9.03
CA ILE A 52 4.53 -5.44 -9.47
C ILE A 52 5.68 -6.00 -10.30
N LYS A 53 5.82 -5.44 -11.49
CA LYS A 53 6.83 -5.80 -12.48
C LYS A 53 7.96 -4.77 -12.53
N GLY A 54 8.83 -4.85 -13.53
CA GLY A 54 9.87 -3.84 -13.75
C GLY A 54 9.30 -2.47 -14.13
N ALA A 55 9.96 -1.39 -13.72
CA ALA A 55 9.54 -0.03 -14.07
C ALA A 55 9.39 0.18 -15.59
N SER A 56 10.23 -0.47 -16.40
CA SER A 56 10.17 -0.43 -17.86
C SER A 56 8.92 -1.08 -18.47
N GLU A 57 8.16 -1.85 -17.69
CA GLU A 57 6.91 -2.50 -18.13
C GLU A 57 5.69 -1.62 -17.91
N TYR A 58 5.88 -0.41 -17.36
CA TYR A 58 4.82 0.56 -17.10
C TYR A 58 5.07 1.83 -17.89
N THR A 59 3.99 2.44 -18.38
CA THR A 59 4.04 3.81 -18.90
C THR A 59 4.39 4.78 -17.76
N PRO A 60 4.90 5.99 -18.06
CA PRO A 60 5.13 7.00 -17.02
C PRO A 60 3.88 7.30 -16.19
N GLY A 61 2.69 7.36 -16.81
CA GLY A 61 1.43 7.55 -16.10
C GLY A 61 1.09 6.39 -15.16
N GLN A 62 1.28 5.14 -15.61
CA GLN A 62 1.05 3.95 -14.78
C GLN A 62 1.99 3.90 -13.58
N GLN A 63 3.26 4.28 -13.76
CA GLN A 63 4.20 4.42 -12.64
C GLN A 63 3.67 5.42 -11.61
N CYS A 64 3.21 6.60 -12.07
CA CYS A 64 2.64 7.60 -11.19
C CYS A 64 1.32 7.14 -10.53
N SER A 65 0.52 6.30 -11.20
CA SER A 65 -0.69 5.71 -10.62
C SER A 65 -0.34 4.76 -9.48
N ILE A 66 0.69 3.92 -9.65
CA ILE A 66 1.19 3.03 -8.58
C ILE A 66 1.76 3.87 -7.42
N TYR A 67 2.42 4.98 -7.72
CA TYR A 67 2.90 5.90 -6.69
C TYR A 67 1.75 6.51 -5.88
N CYS A 68 0.73 7.03 -6.54
CA CYS A 68 -0.45 7.58 -5.87
C CYS A 68 -1.18 6.53 -5.03
N GLN A 69 -1.26 5.30 -5.54
CA GLN A 69 -1.79 4.17 -4.78
C GLN A 69 -0.94 3.95 -3.50
N SER A 70 0.38 3.84 -3.62
CA SER A 70 1.28 3.62 -2.49
C SER A 70 1.16 4.69 -1.39
N GLU A 71 1.04 5.96 -1.78
CA GLU A 71 0.84 7.09 -0.88
C GLU A 71 -0.55 7.07 -0.23
N ALA A 72 -1.61 6.78 -1.01
CA ALA A 72 -2.99 6.77 -0.53
C ALA A 72 -3.25 5.64 0.48
N TYR A 73 -2.70 4.46 0.23
CA TYR A 73 -2.74 3.36 1.20
C TYR A 73 -1.80 3.59 2.38
N GLY A 74 -0.84 4.50 2.29
CA GLY A 74 0.07 4.83 3.39
C GLY A 74 1.22 3.85 3.58
N PHE A 75 1.56 3.07 2.54
CA PHE A 75 2.80 2.27 2.50
C PHE A 75 4.02 3.19 2.48
N THR A 76 3.90 4.28 1.71
CA THR A 76 4.85 5.38 1.66
C THR A 76 4.14 6.70 2.00
N ARG A 77 4.91 7.70 2.41
CA ARG A 77 4.45 9.10 2.48
C ARG A 77 5.59 10.02 2.07
N ARG A 78 5.45 10.72 0.95
CA ARG A 78 6.52 11.49 0.28
C ARG A 78 7.80 10.66 0.16
N GLY A 79 7.66 9.43 -0.33
CA GLY A 79 8.78 8.51 -0.46
C GLY A 79 9.31 7.94 0.84
N GLN A 80 8.69 8.17 2.00
CA GLN A 80 9.16 7.55 3.24
C GLN A 80 8.35 6.30 3.58
N LEU A 81 9.04 5.16 3.69
CA LEU A 81 8.44 3.89 4.08
C LEU A 81 7.83 3.96 5.49
N LYS A 82 6.54 3.61 5.61
CA LYS A 82 5.85 3.57 6.91
C LYS A 82 5.89 2.16 7.51
N LYS A 83 7.01 1.87 8.20
CA LYS A 83 7.28 0.57 8.83
C LYS A 83 6.10 0.02 9.66
N TRP A 84 5.50 0.86 10.50
CA TRP A 84 4.38 0.47 11.36
C TRP A 84 3.16 0.00 10.54
N PHE A 85 2.89 0.65 9.41
CA PHE A 85 1.73 0.37 8.58
C PHE A 85 1.93 -0.94 7.83
N MET A 86 3.11 -1.14 7.22
CA MET A 86 3.44 -2.40 6.54
C MET A 86 3.35 -3.61 7.48
N ARG A 87 3.78 -3.46 8.75
CA ARG A 87 3.61 -4.50 9.79
C ARG A 87 2.15 -4.83 10.09
N LYS A 88 1.23 -3.87 9.95
CA LYS A 88 -0.20 -4.07 10.16
C LYS A 88 -0.95 -4.62 8.95
N GLN A 89 -0.28 -4.76 7.80
CA GLN A 89 -0.89 -5.26 6.57
C GLN A 89 -0.67 -6.78 6.46
N PRO A 90 -1.67 -7.63 6.76
CA PRO A 90 -1.44 -9.06 6.91
C PRO A 90 -0.98 -9.73 5.62
N ARG A 91 -1.44 -9.23 4.46
CA ARG A 91 -1.03 -9.74 3.14
C ARG A 91 0.47 -9.58 2.89
N ILE A 92 1.07 -8.51 3.41
CA ILE A 92 2.50 -8.24 3.27
C ILE A 92 3.27 -8.92 4.39
N ALA A 93 2.87 -8.71 5.64
CA ALA A 93 3.57 -9.19 6.83
C ALA A 93 3.65 -10.73 6.91
N LYS A 94 2.71 -11.46 6.30
CA LYS A 94 2.74 -12.93 6.23
C LYS A 94 3.54 -13.48 5.04
N LYS A 95 3.80 -12.66 4.03
CA LYS A 95 4.42 -13.08 2.76
C LYS A 95 5.89 -12.67 2.66
N TYR A 96 6.28 -11.60 3.36
CA TYR A 96 7.61 -11.02 3.23
C TYR A 96 8.29 -10.77 4.59
N ASN A 97 9.61 -10.89 4.61
CA ASN A 97 10.45 -10.55 5.76
C ASN A 97 10.63 -9.03 5.86
N LEU A 98 9.72 -8.39 6.61
CA LEU A 98 9.67 -6.93 6.72
C LEU A 98 10.94 -6.32 7.30
N GLU A 99 11.65 -7.01 8.20
CA GLU A 99 12.87 -6.47 8.80
C GLU A 99 14.00 -6.40 7.77
N LYS A 100 14.18 -7.45 6.96
CA LYS A 100 15.12 -7.43 5.83
C LYS A 100 14.74 -6.35 4.81
N ILE A 101 13.44 -6.17 4.51
CA ILE A 101 12.98 -5.09 3.62
C ILE A 101 13.34 -3.71 4.17
N PHE A 102 13.09 -3.47 5.46
CA PHE A 102 13.34 -2.17 6.07
C PHE A 102 14.82 -1.81 6.14
N GLN A 103 15.69 -2.81 6.22
CA GLN A 103 17.14 -2.65 6.24
C GLN A 103 17.70 -2.42 4.82
N ASN A 104 17.23 -3.19 3.83
CA ASN A 104 17.87 -3.23 2.51
C ASN A 104 17.18 -2.38 1.44
N CYS A 105 15.86 -2.16 1.56
CA CYS A 105 15.07 -1.51 0.50
C CYS A 105 14.77 -0.03 0.77
N LYS A 106 15.17 0.52 1.92
CA LYS A 106 14.84 1.90 2.32
C LYS A 106 15.24 2.94 1.26
N ARG A 107 16.35 2.72 0.55
CA ARG A 107 16.86 3.64 -0.48
C ARG A 107 15.93 3.83 -1.68
N TYR A 108 15.02 2.86 -1.92
CA TYR A 108 14.07 2.89 -3.03
C TYR A 108 12.75 3.54 -2.64
N ALA A 109 12.54 3.84 -1.36
CA ALA A 109 11.45 4.69 -0.94
C ALA A 109 11.83 6.13 -1.33
N THR A 110 11.41 6.54 -2.52
CA THR A 110 11.61 7.87 -3.11
C THR A 110 10.25 8.51 -3.42
N ASP A 111 10.23 9.81 -3.61
CA ASP A 111 9.04 10.59 -3.99
C ASP A 111 8.84 10.69 -5.51
N THR A 112 9.51 9.82 -6.26
CA THR A 112 9.41 9.67 -7.71
C THR A 112 8.36 8.62 -8.07
N CYS A 113 7.77 8.72 -9.27
CA CYS A 113 6.71 7.80 -9.71
C CYS A 113 7.16 6.33 -9.78
N ASP A 114 8.44 6.08 -10.06
CA ASP A 114 9.04 4.74 -10.11
C ASP A 114 9.48 4.19 -8.74
N GLY A 115 9.57 5.05 -7.71
CA GLY A 115 10.06 4.69 -6.38
C GLY A 115 9.34 3.49 -5.78
N PRO A 116 8.00 3.49 -5.71
CA PRO A 116 7.24 2.36 -5.19
C PRO A 116 7.41 1.07 -5.98
N ILE A 117 7.71 1.14 -7.28
CA ILE A 117 8.01 -0.03 -8.10
C ILE A 117 9.36 -0.61 -7.69
N HIS A 118 10.41 0.20 -7.63
CA HIS A 118 11.74 -0.26 -7.20
C HIS A 118 11.73 -0.78 -5.77
N LEU A 119 10.97 -0.14 -4.88
CA LEU A 119 10.77 -0.59 -3.52
C LEU A 119 10.09 -1.96 -3.49
N ALA A 120 9.04 -2.16 -4.29
CA ALA A 120 8.35 -3.44 -4.39
C ALA A 120 9.24 -4.54 -4.95
N GLN A 121 9.99 -4.27 -6.03
CA GLN A 121 10.95 -5.21 -6.59
C GLN A 121 12.03 -5.62 -5.58
N CYS A 122 12.54 -4.67 -4.80
CA CYS A 122 13.45 -4.99 -3.71
C CYS A 122 12.77 -5.85 -2.64
N ALA A 123 11.52 -5.53 -2.27
CA ALA A 123 10.77 -6.29 -1.28
C ALA A 123 10.49 -7.74 -1.71
N GLN A 124 10.26 -7.99 -2.99
CA GLN A 124 10.05 -9.31 -3.57
C GLN A 124 11.25 -10.26 -3.37
N GLN A 125 12.46 -9.73 -3.15
CA GLN A 125 13.67 -10.52 -2.89
C GLN A 125 13.72 -11.11 -1.47
N TYR A 126 12.80 -10.72 -0.59
CA TYR A 126 12.76 -11.14 0.81
C TYR A 126 11.45 -11.84 1.16
N PRO A 127 11.12 -12.99 0.53
CA PRO A 127 9.98 -13.79 0.94
C PRO A 127 10.17 -14.28 2.37
N LEU A 128 9.07 -14.39 3.12
CA LEU A 128 9.10 -14.91 4.48
C LEU A 128 9.16 -16.45 4.42
N HIS A 129 10.24 -17.04 4.91
CA HIS A 129 10.39 -18.50 4.95
C HIS A 129 9.80 -19.09 6.24
N ALA A 130 9.31 -20.33 6.17
CA ALA A 130 8.81 -21.06 7.33
C ALA A 130 9.91 -21.19 8.40
N GLY A 131 9.77 -20.45 9.50
CA GLY A 131 10.75 -20.39 10.60
C GLY A 131 11.15 -18.96 11.01
N GLU A 132 10.93 -17.96 10.16
CA GLU A 132 11.29 -16.56 10.44
C GLU A 132 10.21 -15.78 11.23
N HIS A 133 9.13 -16.43 11.69
CA HIS A 133 8.02 -15.79 12.43
C HIS A 133 8.33 -15.45 13.90
N ASN A 134 9.50 -15.85 14.44
CA ASN A 134 9.80 -15.81 15.87
C ASN A 134 10.86 -14.76 16.30
N LEU A 135 11.02 -13.66 15.55
CA LEU A 135 11.91 -12.54 15.91
C LEU A 135 11.16 -11.21 16.00
#